data_AF-A0A511ABP9-F1
#
_entry.id   AF-A0A511ABP9-F1
#
_cell.length_a   1.000
_cell.length_b   1.000
_cell.length_c   1.000
_cell.angle_alpha   90.00
_cell.angle_beta   90.00
_cell.angle_gamma   90.00
#
_symmetry.space_group_name_H-M   'P 1'
#
loop_
_entity.id
_entity.type
_entity.pdbx_description
1 polymer ?
#
loop_
_entity_poly.entity_id
_entity_poly.type
_entity_poly.pdbx_seq_one_letter_code
_entity_poly.pdbx_strand_id
1 'polypeptide(L)'
;MSPQTSRRRLSLTAGAGIAAVALVLAGCSGSAGEAETPDEPVDLRMAVWTADETQLALFQEIADAYIAENPDLVAEVTFEPIPFAEGWDAAPWSEDGTQCTFTDPAMVDAMTWVHDAVFADKAIPGPGVTADFFAGESAMTITQISRASALDDSFAWDIVPLPAGPEGKQNVIGQAGIGVFANAEHPTIAADFLAYFTNPENAEKLATYFPPPRESLLNAQTLGAANPKLSEEQLQAVVVEGIQDAVTKPTHANFAKLQDVVRAELDALWTADADVEAVLEDTCATITPLLEG
;
A
#
# COMPACT_ATOMS: atom_id res chain seq x y z
N MET A 1 -37.98 -70.17 -0.49
CA MET A 1 -38.74 -70.05 0.77
C MET A 1 -37.86 -69.35 1.77
N SER A 2 -38.16 -68.08 2.09
CA SER A 2 -37.57 -67.44 3.27
C SER A 2 -38.01 -68.18 4.52
N PRO A 3 -37.13 -68.30 5.53
CA PRO A 3 -37.57 -68.41 6.91
C PRO A 3 -37.02 -67.25 7.74
N GLN A 4 -37.94 -66.54 8.39
CA GLN A 4 -37.65 -65.75 9.58
C GLN A 4 -37.45 -66.68 10.79
N THR A 5 -36.43 -66.44 11.60
CA THR A 5 -36.30 -66.82 13.02
C THR A 5 -35.07 -66.06 13.55
N SER A 6 -34.88 -65.65 14.80
CA SER A 6 -35.66 -65.66 16.04
C SER A 6 -34.92 -64.75 17.02
N ARG A 7 -35.66 -64.28 18.02
CA ARG A 7 -35.31 -63.41 19.14
C ARG A 7 -34.23 -63.96 20.11
N ARG A 8 -33.56 -62.98 20.76
CA ARG A 8 -33.28 -62.83 22.23
C ARG A 8 -32.01 -63.42 22.88
N ARG A 9 -31.19 -62.49 23.41
CA ARG A 9 -30.80 -62.24 24.84
C ARG A 9 -29.29 -62.24 25.17
N LEU A 10 -28.87 -61.07 25.67
CA LEU A 10 -27.91 -60.76 26.75
C LEU A 10 -26.56 -61.50 26.85
N SER A 11 -25.46 -60.74 26.90
CA SER A 11 -24.69 -60.50 28.16
C SER A 11 -23.50 -59.54 27.93
N LEU A 12 -23.21 -58.72 28.95
CA LEU A 12 -22.14 -57.72 29.07
C LEU A 12 -20.72 -58.32 29.01
N THR A 13 -19.73 -57.59 28.46
CA THR A 13 -18.65 -56.88 29.21
C THR A 13 -17.45 -56.50 28.33
N ALA A 14 -16.79 -55.40 28.76
CA ALA A 14 -15.40 -54.97 28.55
C ALA A 14 -15.03 -54.06 27.36
N GLY A 15 -14.73 -52.79 27.69
CA GLY A 15 -13.41 -52.22 27.41
C GLY A 15 -13.33 -51.02 26.45
N ALA A 16 -13.20 -49.81 27.02
CA ALA A 16 -12.17 -48.80 26.71
C ALA A 16 -12.72 -47.38 26.92
N GLY A 17 -12.45 -46.81 28.10
CA GLY A 17 -12.63 -45.39 28.36
C GLY A 17 -11.41 -44.62 27.88
N ILE A 18 -11.63 -43.52 27.16
CA ILE A 18 -10.62 -42.49 26.92
C ILE A 18 -11.02 -41.29 27.78
N ALA A 19 -10.20 -41.03 28.81
CA ALA A 19 -10.21 -39.79 29.55
C ALA A 19 -9.49 -38.73 28.71
N ALA A 20 -10.23 -37.75 28.18
CA ALA A 20 -9.63 -36.56 27.59
C ALA A 20 -9.39 -35.53 28.69
N VAL A 21 -8.12 -35.17 28.84
CA VAL A 21 -7.57 -34.18 29.77
C VAL A 21 -8.16 -32.81 29.47
N ALA A 22 -8.82 -32.22 30.47
CA ALA A 22 -9.17 -30.82 30.46
C ALA A 22 -7.92 -29.98 30.69
N LEU A 23 -7.44 -29.29 29.65
CA LEU A 23 -6.50 -28.19 29.80
C LEU A 23 -7.31 -26.93 30.11
N VAL A 24 -7.25 -26.50 31.37
CA VAL A 24 -7.74 -25.19 31.81
C VAL A 24 -6.72 -24.15 31.38
N LEU A 25 -7.04 -23.36 30.36
CA LEU A 25 -6.39 -22.08 30.10
C LEU A 25 -7.31 -21.01 30.66
N ALA A 26 -6.96 -20.50 31.84
CA ALA A 26 -7.48 -19.24 32.32
C ALA A 26 -6.91 -18.11 31.45
N GLY A 27 -7.79 -17.41 30.74
CA GLY A 27 -7.47 -16.21 29.96
C GLY A 27 -8.73 -15.37 29.85
N CYS A 28 -8.76 -14.31 30.65
CA CYS A 28 -9.71 -13.21 30.79
C CYS A 28 -11.01 -13.21 29.95
N SER A 29 -12.13 -13.15 30.70
CA SER A 29 -13.47 -12.80 30.24
C SER A 29 -13.52 -11.43 29.55
N GLY A 30 -13.88 -11.42 28.26
CA GLY A 30 -14.52 -10.30 27.59
C GLY A 30 -15.70 -10.88 26.82
N SER A 31 -16.92 -10.55 27.23
CA SER A 31 -18.14 -11.00 26.57
C SER A 31 -18.14 -10.50 25.13
N ALA A 32 -18.33 -11.40 24.15
CA ALA A 32 -18.65 -11.00 22.78
C ALA A 32 -19.97 -10.22 22.82
N GLY A 33 -19.91 -8.91 22.59
CA GLY A 33 -21.07 -8.05 22.41
C GLY A 33 -21.52 -8.07 20.95
N GLU A 34 -22.83 -8.01 20.73
CA GLU A 34 -23.46 -7.74 19.43
C GLU A 34 -22.84 -6.50 18.75
N ALA A 35 -22.80 -6.50 17.39
CA ALA A 35 -22.30 -5.39 16.60
C ALA A 35 -23.09 -4.10 16.89
N GLU A 36 -22.41 -3.09 17.43
CA GLU A 36 -22.99 -1.75 17.62
C GLU A 36 -22.83 -0.95 16.33
N THR A 37 -23.97 -0.53 15.75
CA THR A 37 -24.00 0.58 14.81
C THR A 37 -23.33 1.79 15.48
N PRO A 38 -22.42 2.51 14.81
CA PRO A 38 -21.89 3.75 15.36
C PRO A 38 -23.05 4.66 15.79
N ASP A 39 -22.99 5.17 17.03
CA ASP A 39 -24.02 6.08 17.52
C ASP A 39 -24.09 7.36 16.67
N GLU A 40 -22.99 7.69 15.97
CA GLU A 40 -22.86 8.82 15.05
C GLU A 40 -22.01 8.44 13.81
N PRO A 41 -22.25 9.06 12.64
CA PRO A 41 -21.46 8.82 11.43
C PRO A 41 -19.99 9.18 11.63
N VAL A 42 -19.08 8.38 11.05
CA VAL A 42 -17.62 8.54 11.24
C VAL A 42 -16.92 9.15 10.03
N ASP A 43 -15.78 9.78 10.24
CA ASP A 43 -14.90 10.25 9.16
C ASP A 43 -13.90 9.16 8.77
N LEU A 44 -13.78 8.89 7.47
CA LEU A 44 -12.82 7.94 6.93
C LEU A 44 -11.67 8.67 6.25
N ARG A 45 -10.45 8.15 6.44
CA ARG A 45 -9.25 8.66 5.80
C ARG A 45 -8.52 7.50 5.13
N MET A 46 -8.20 7.67 3.86
CA MET A 46 -7.64 6.63 3.01
C MET A 46 -6.31 7.11 2.40
N ALA A 47 -5.22 6.46 2.78
CA ALA A 47 -3.94 6.65 2.12
C ALA A 47 -3.98 6.01 0.72
N VAL A 48 -3.63 6.78 -0.31
CA VAL A 48 -3.63 6.35 -1.71
C VAL A 48 -2.26 6.56 -2.33
N TRP A 49 -1.94 5.75 -3.32
CA TRP A 49 -0.63 5.77 -3.98
C TRP A 49 -0.46 6.93 -4.98
N THR A 50 -1.52 7.71 -5.20
CA THR A 50 -1.62 8.63 -6.32
C THR A 50 -1.90 10.05 -5.83
N ALA A 51 -1.18 11.01 -6.41
CA ALA A 51 -1.47 12.44 -6.27
C ALA A 51 -2.16 13.01 -7.54
N ASP A 52 -2.53 12.13 -8.48
CA ASP A 52 -3.20 12.52 -9.74
C ASP A 52 -4.61 13.02 -9.46
N GLU A 53 -4.89 14.29 -9.78
CA GLU A 53 -6.17 14.93 -9.49
C GLU A 53 -7.37 14.26 -10.17
N THR A 54 -7.18 13.61 -11.32
CA THR A 54 -8.26 12.89 -12.01
C THR A 54 -8.61 11.59 -11.28
N GLN A 55 -7.61 10.89 -10.75
CA GLN A 55 -7.81 9.70 -9.93
C GLN A 55 -8.38 10.06 -8.56
N LEU A 56 -7.89 11.14 -7.94
CA LEU A 56 -8.43 11.64 -6.68
C LEU A 56 -9.88 12.11 -6.84
N ALA A 57 -10.23 12.77 -7.94
CA ALA A 57 -11.61 13.14 -8.25
C ALA A 57 -12.53 11.92 -8.43
N LEU A 58 -12.05 10.87 -9.11
CA LEU A 58 -12.79 9.60 -9.22
C LEU A 58 -12.98 8.91 -7.86
N PHE A 59 -11.94 8.89 -7.03
CA PHE A 59 -12.03 8.31 -5.69
C PHE A 59 -13.00 9.10 -4.82
N GLN A 60 -13.00 10.42 -4.94
CA GLN A 60 -13.96 11.28 -4.28
C GLN A 60 -15.39 11.05 -4.78
N GLU A 61 -15.61 10.88 -6.08
CA GLU A 61 -16.92 10.54 -6.63
C GLU A 61 -17.48 9.23 -6.03
N ILE A 62 -16.62 8.23 -5.88
CA ILE A 62 -16.98 6.93 -5.28
C ILE A 62 -17.28 7.09 -3.79
N ALA A 63 -16.47 7.88 -3.07
CA ALA A 63 -16.70 8.20 -1.66
C ALA A 63 -18.03 8.93 -1.43
N ASP A 64 -18.32 9.93 -2.24
CA ASP A 64 -19.55 10.72 -2.15
C ASP A 64 -20.78 9.85 -2.41
N ALA A 65 -20.70 8.91 -3.37
CA ALA A 65 -21.77 7.94 -3.61
C ALA A 65 -21.97 7.01 -2.39
N TYR A 66 -20.89 6.56 -1.76
CA TYR A 66 -20.96 5.73 -0.57
C TYR A 66 -21.57 6.47 0.62
N ILE A 67 -21.19 7.73 0.85
CA ILE A 67 -21.78 8.61 1.88
C ILE A 67 -23.28 8.79 1.63
N ALA A 68 -23.67 9.03 0.37
CA ALA A 68 -25.07 9.20 0.00
C ALA A 68 -25.94 7.96 0.28
N GLU A 69 -25.37 6.76 0.12
CA GLU A 69 -26.05 5.49 0.43
C GLU A 69 -25.97 5.11 1.91
N ASN A 70 -25.02 5.68 2.67
CA ASN A 70 -24.73 5.31 4.05
C ASN A 70 -24.55 6.53 4.98
N PRO A 71 -25.49 7.50 4.98
CA PRO A 71 -25.31 8.77 5.70
C PRO A 71 -25.31 8.62 7.22
N ASP A 72 -25.91 7.54 7.74
CA ASP A 72 -25.92 7.22 9.17
C ASP A 72 -24.61 6.56 9.63
N LEU A 73 -23.71 6.21 8.70
CA LEU A 73 -22.47 5.48 8.98
C LEU A 73 -21.21 6.32 8.71
N VAL A 74 -21.19 7.13 7.65
CA VAL A 74 -20.00 7.87 7.24
C VAL A 74 -20.34 9.32 6.92
N ALA A 75 -19.65 10.25 7.57
CA ALA A 75 -19.81 11.69 7.37
C ALA A 75 -18.89 12.23 6.26
N GLU A 76 -17.66 11.73 6.17
CA GLU A 76 -16.65 12.21 5.24
C GLU A 76 -15.68 11.08 4.83
N VAL A 77 -15.11 11.17 3.62
CA VAL A 77 -13.97 10.36 3.20
C VAL A 77 -12.91 11.27 2.59
N THR A 78 -11.67 11.17 3.06
CA THR A 78 -10.51 11.92 2.55
C THR A 78 -9.43 10.99 1.97
N PHE A 79 -8.78 11.39 0.88
CA PHE A 79 -7.74 10.62 0.19
C PHE A 79 -6.38 11.35 0.22
N GLU A 80 -5.30 10.65 0.55
CA GLU A 80 -3.98 11.28 0.71
C GLU A 80 -2.80 10.51 0.07
N PRO A 81 -1.92 11.21 -0.68
CA PRO A 81 -0.75 10.61 -1.34
C PRO A 81 0.49 10.41 -0.44
N ILE A 82 1.37 9.46 -0.81
CA ILE A 82 2.61 9.09 -0.09
C ILE A 82 3.89 9.61 -0.82
N PRO A 83 4.94 10.16 -0.14
CA PRO A 83 6.14 10.75 -0.78
C PRO A 83 7.33 9.79 -1.13
N PHE A 84 8.39 10.35 -1.76
CA PHE A 84 9.30 9.79 -2.81
C PHE A 84 10.84 9.66 -2.48
N ALA A 85 11.32 9.79 -1.23
CA ALA A 85 12.75 10.01 -0.95
C ALA A 85 13.74 8.80 -1.03
N GLU A 86 13.53 7.82 -1.91
CA GLU A 86 14.16 6.49 -1.78
C GLU A 86 15.60 6.39 -2.34
N GLY A 87 16.01 7.27 -3.26
CA GLY A 87 17.31 7.23 -3.98
C GLY A 87 18.59 7.51 -3.16
N TRP A 88 18.44 8.06 -1.95
CA TRP A 88 19.53 8.63 -1.15
C TRP A 88 19.80 7.86 0.16
N ASP A 89 19.18 6.69 0.36
CA ASP A 89 19.13 6.01 1.67
C ASP A 89 18.56 6.91 2.78
N ALA A 90 17.65 7.81 2.39
CA ALA A 90 17.02 8.77 3.29
C ALA A 90 15.75 8.16 3.89
N ALA A 91 15.60 8.27 5.20
CA ALA A 91 14.40 7.89 5.92
C ALA A 91 13.81 9.12 6.63
N PRO A 92 12.48 9.17 6.83
CA PRO A 92 11.85 10.25 7.61
C PRO A 92 12.04 10.09 9.12
N TRP A 93 12.31 8.86 9.59
CA TRP A 93 12.62 8.53 10.98
C TRP A 93 13.50 7.28 11.09
N SER A 94 14.08 7.04 12.28
CA SER A 94 14.85 5.85 12.64
C SER A 94 14.04 4.55 12.48
N GLU A 95 14.70 3.40 12.31
CA GLU A 95 14.03 2.10 12.11
C GLU A 95 12.99 1.76 13.19
N ASP A 96 13.23 2.19 14.44
CA ASP A 96 12.30 1.99 15.56
C ASP A 96 11.15 3.02 15.62
N GLY A 97 11.13 3.99 14.69
CA GLY A 97 10.11 5.02 14.59
C GLY A 97 10.28 6.19 15.55
N THR A 98 11.34 6.24 16.37
CA THR A 98 11.38 7.15 17.53
C THR A 98 12.16 8.44 17.31
N GLN A 99 13.04 8.50 16.31
CA GLN A 99 13.91 9.65 16.06
C GLN A 99 13.66 10.21 14.66
N CYS A 100 13.49 11.52 14.55
CA CYS A 100 13.43 12.20 13.24
C CYS A 100 14.80 12.18 12.56
N THR A 101 14.81 11.92 11.25
CA THR A 101 16.04 11.85 10.43
C THR A 101 15.98 12.77 9.21
N PHE A 102 15.05 13.75 9.18
CA PHE A 102 14.98 14.71 8.07
C PHE A 102 16.22 15.61 7.95
N THR A 103 16.94 15.82 9.05
CA THR A 103 18.17 16.62 9.09
C THR A 103 19.43 15.79 8.82
N ASP A 104 19.29 14.48 8.58
CA ASP A 104 20.44 13.66 8.21
C ASP A 104 20.95 14.08 6.82
N PRO A 105 22.27 14.03 6.57
CA PRO A 105 22.86 14.49 5.31
C PRO A 105 22.20 13.87 4.07
N ALA A 106 21.81 12.59 4.14
CA ALA A 106 21.11 11.90 3.06
C ALA A 106 19.79 12.57 2.67
N MET A 107 18.97 12.97 3.65
CA MET A 107 17.69 13.64 3.38
C MET A 107 17.91 15.07 2.92
N VAL A 108 18.85 15.80 3.55
CA VAL A 108 19.21 17.16 3.13
C VAL A 108 19.67 17.17 1.67
N ASP A 109 20.56 16.24 1.29
CA ASP A 109 21.04 16.11 -0.08
C ASP A 109 19.90 15.74 -1.05
N ALA A 110 19.01 14.83 -0.66
CA ALA A 110 17.85 14.43 -1.48
C ALA A 110 16.91 15.61 -1.74
N MET A 111 16.52 16.33 -0.69
CA MET A 111 15.56 17.43 -0.80
C MET A 111 16.19 18.64 -1.49
N THR A 112 17.49 18.88 -1.30
CA THR A 112 18.24 19.91 -2.04
C THR A 112 18.30 19.57 -3.52
N TRP A 113 18.58 18.32 -3.88
CA TRP A 113 18.58 17.88 -5.27
C TRP A 113 17.21 18.06 -5.93
N VAL A 114 16.12 17.71 -5.24
CA VAL A 114 14.75 17.93 -5.75
C VAL A 114 14.47 19.42 -5.91
N HIS A 115 14.86 20.25 -4.94
CA HIS A 115 14.68 21.70 -4.99
C HIS A 115 15.41 22.32 -6.18
N ASP A 116 16.68 21.97 -6.38
CA ASP A 116 17.49 22.42 -7.51
C ASP A 116 16.89 21.95 -8.85
N ALA A 117 16.43 20.71 -8.93
CA ALA A 117 15.80 20.17 -10.14
C ALA A 117 14.54 20.97 -10.55
N VAL A 118 13.80 21.50 -9.57
CA VAL A 118 12.61 22.34 -9.79
C VAL A 118 12.97 23.80 -10.08
N PHE A 119 13.86 24.40 -9.28
CA PHE A 119 14.06 25.85 -9.27
C PHE A 119 15.28 26.32 -10.06
N ALA A 120 16.38 25.58 -10.05
CA ALA A 120 17.62 25.91 -10.75
C ALA A 120 17.66 25.28 -12.15
N ASP A 121 17.52 23.96 -12.23
CA ASP A 121 17.71 23.20 -13.48
C ASP A 121 16.46 23.16 -14.37
N LYS A 122 15.28 23.40 -13.78
CA LYS A 122 13.98 23.31 -14.47
C LYS A 122 13.74 21.95 -15.13
N ALA A 123 14.29 20.89 -14.55
CA ALA A 123 14.12 19.52 -14.99
C ALA A 123 12.80 18.90 -14.51
N ILE A 124 12.27 19.38 -13.37
CA ILE A 124 10.98 18.98 -12.81
C ILE A 124 10.02 20.18 -12.89
N PRO A 125 8.75 19.99 -13.31
CA PRO A 125 7.75 21.05 -13.28
C PRO A 125 7.64 21.68 -11.89
N GLY A 126 7.65 23.02 -11.85
CA GLY A 126 7.46 23.76 -10.60
C GLY A 126 6.00 23.89 -10.18
N PRO A 127 5.74 24.52 -9.03
CA PRO A 127 4.39 24.70 -8.50
C PRO A 127 3.43 25.33 -9.53
N GLY A 128 2.25 24.75 -9.65
CA GLY A 128 1.21 25.20 -10.59
C GLY A 128 1.45 24.84 -12.06
N VAL A 129 2.49 24.06 -12.37
CA VAL A 129 2.75 23.53 -13.72
C VAL A 129 2.44 22.04 -13.74
N THR A 130 1.45 21.66 -14.54
CA THR A 130 1.15 20.26 -14.83
C THR A 130 1.69 19.92 -16.22
N ALA A 131 2.37 18.78 -16.34
CA ALA A 131 2.83 18.25 -17.63
C ALA A 131 2.35 16.81 -17.78
N ASP A 132 1.62 16.53 -18.87
CA ASP A 132 1.15 15.19 -19.18
C ASP A 132 2.08 14.47 -20.17
N PHE A 133 2.77 13.43 -19.71
CA PHE A 133 3.59 12.57 -20.56
C PHE A 133 2.76 11.86 -21.64
N PHE A 134 1.53 11.43 -21.32
CA PHE A 134 0.68 10.68 -22.25
C PHE A 134 0.14 11.58 -23.37
N ALA A 135 0.10 12.89 -23.15
CA ALA A 135 -0.17 13.90 -24.18
C ALA A 135 1.10 14.41 -24.90
N GLY A 136 2.29 13.92 -24.53
CA GLY A 136 3.57 14.33 -25.11
C GLY A 136 4.12 15.66 -24.58
N GLU A 137 3.65 16.13 -23.42
CA GLU A 137 4.07 17.40 -22.81
C GLU A 137 5.33 17.27 -21.94
N SER A 138 5.68 16.04 -21.56
CA SER A 138 6.93 15.73 -20.85
C SER A 138 7.75 14.69 -21.60
N ALA A 139 9.08 14.78 -21.50
CA ALA A 139 10.00 13.79 -22.07
C ALA A 139 10.08 12.48 -21.24
N MET A 140 9.83 12.56 -19.93
CA MET A 140 9.90 11.43 -19.01
C MET A 140 8.82 11.55 -17.94
N THR A 141 8.34 10.42 -17.43
CA THR A 141 7.48 10.34 -16.26
C THR A 141 7.84 9.14 -15.41
N ILE A 142 7.69 9.28 -14.09
CA ILE A 142 7.77 8.16 -13.16
C ILE A 142 6.35 7.65 -12.98
N THR A 143 6.09 6.39 -13.36
CA THR A 143 4.74 5.85 -13.40
C THR A 143 4.72 4.34 -13.18
N GLN A 144 3.51 3.75 -13.18
CA GLN A 144 3.28 2.33 -12.96
C GLN A 144 2.93 1.61 -14.26
N ILE A 145 3.20 0.31 -14.32
CA ILE A 145 2.86 -0.54 -15.48
C ILE A 145 1.39 -0.47 -15.89
N SER A 146 0.48 -0.31 -14.93
CA SER A 146 -0.96 -0.17 -15.18
C SER A 146 -1.32 1.00 -16.11
N ARG A 147 -0.48 2.05 -16.15
CA ARG A 147 -0.65 3.21 -17.01
C ARG A 147 -0.19 2.98 -18.46
N ALA A 148 0.51 1.88 -18.77
CA ALA A 148 0.92 1.55 -20.15
C ALA A 148 -0.30 1.39 -21.08
N SER A 149 -1.47 1.05 -20.53
CA SER A 149 -2.73 1.00 -21.27
C SER A 149 -3.13 2.35 -21.90
N ALA A 150 -2.71 3.48 -21.33
CA ALA A 150 -2.99 4.83 -21.82
C ALA A 150 -2.06 5.30 -22.96
N LEU A 151 -0.97 4.58 -23.24
CA LEU A 151 -0.05 4.92 -24.33
C LEU A 151 -0.60 4.51 -25.70
N ASP A 152 -0.29 5.26 -26.73
CA ASP A 152 -0.60 4.92 -28.12
C ASP A 152 0.60 5.21 -29.04
N ASP A 153 0.38 5.15 -30.35
CA ASP A 153 1.42 5.37 -31.35
C ASP A 153 1.59 6.86 -31.73
N SER A 154 1.02 7.80 -30.96
CA SER A 154 1.15 9.24 -31.23
C SER A 154 2.58 9.77 -31.07
N PHE A 155 3.41 9.09 -30.27
CA PHE A 155 4.84 9.33 -30.16
C PHE A 155 5.59 8.04 -29.83
N ALA A 156 6.89 8.01 -30.09
CA ALA A 156 7.74 6.89 -29.71
C ALA A 156 8.00 6.92 -28.20
N TRP A 157 7.77 5.80 -27.53
CA TRP A 157 7.93 5.67 -26.08
C TRP A 157 8.69 4.38 -25.73
N ASP A 158 9.26 4.37 -24.54
CA ASP A 158 9.90 3.20 -23.94
C ASP A 158 9.71 3.24 -22.41
N ILE A 159 9.90 2.10 -21.75
CA ILE A 159 9.94 1.99 -20.30
C ILE A 159 11.30 1.45 -19.87
N VAL A 160 11.90 2.12 -18.90
CA VAL A 160 13.22 1.78 -18.36
C VAL A 160 13.18 1.72 -16.83
N PRO A 161 14.11 1.01 -16.18
CA PRO A 161 14.22 1.04 -14.73
C PRO A 161 14.43 2.48 -14.22
N LEU A 162 14.07 2.73 -12.96
CA LEU A 162 14.41 4.00 -12.31
C LEU A 162 15.93 4.24 -12.37
N PRO A 163 16.37 5.49 -12.59
CA PRO A 163 17.78 5.81 -12.53
C PRO A 163 18.34 5.50 -11.15
N ALA A 164 19.59 5.03 -11.10
CA ALA A 164 20.27 4.84 -9.83
C ALA A 164 20.49 6.21 -9.16
N GLY A 165 20.21 6.27 -7.85
CA GLY A 165 20.64 7.38 -7.01
C GLY A 165 22.12 7.24 -6.62
N PRO A 166 22.64 8.17 -5.81
CA PRO A 166 24.02 8.11 -5.32
C PRO A 166 24.38 6.79 -4.62
N GLU A 167 23.43 6.21 -3.89
CA GLU A 167 23.58 4.94 -3.18
C GLU A 167 23.18 3.71 -4.02
N GLY A 168 22.86 3.91 -5.30
CA GLY A 168 22.59 2.84 -6.25
C GLY A 168 21.13 2.72 -6.66
N LYS A 169 20.78 1.55 -7.22
CA LYS A 169 19.43 1.27 -7.68
C LYS A 169 18.50 1.06 -6.50
N GLN A 170 17.34 1.70 -6.56
CA GLN A 170 16.28 1.49 -5.59
C GLN A 170 15.18 0.65 -6.18
N ASN A 171 14.86 -0.42 -5.48
CA ASN A 171 13.77 -1.30 -5.80
C ASN A 171 12.58 -0.85 -4.96
N VAL A 172 11.74 0.00 -5.56
CA VAL A 172 10.59 0.61 -4.89
C VAL A 172 9.35 -0.22 -5.17
N ILE A 173 8.66 -0.67 -4.12
CA ILE A 173 7.36 -1.33 -4.25
C ILE A 173 6.25 -0.55 -3.56
N GLY A 174 5.18 -0.31 -4.31
CA GLY A 174 3.87 -0.06 -3.72
C GLY A 174 3.25 -1.38 -3.28
N GLN A 175 2.80 -1.47 -2.02
CA GLN A 175 2.10 -2.65 -1.53
C GLN A 175 0.60 -2.39 -1.45
N ALA A 176 -0.17 -3.27 -2.09
CA ALA A 176 -1.61 -3.36 -1.89
C ALA A 176 -1.90 -4.58 -1.02
N GLY A 177 -2.59 -4.37 0.10
CA GLY A 177 -3.00 -5.43 1.02
C GLY A 177 -4.52 -5.46 1.16
N ILE A 178 -5.07 -6.67 1.34
CA ILE A 178 -6.47 -6.85 1.75
C ILE A 178 -6.44 -7.42 3.15
N GLY A 179 -7.05 -6.71 4.10
CA GLY A 179 -7.12 -7.11 5.51
C GLY A 179 -8.50 -7.63 5.87
N VAL A 180 -8.56 -8.48 6.90
CA VAL A 180 -9.80 -8.83 7.60
C VAL A 180 -9.76 -8.14 8.95
N PHE A 181 -10.80 -7.36 9.26
CA PHE A 181 -10.92 -6.72 10.57
C PHE A 181 -11.02 -7.76 11.67
N ALA A 182 -10.21 -7.60 12.72
CA ALA A 182 -10.16 -8.53 13.84
C ALA A 182 -11.51 -8.61 14.60
N ASN A 183 -12.30 -7.54 14.57
CA ASN A 183 -13.61 -7.41 15.19
C ASN A 183 -14.78 -7.60 14.21
N ALA A 184 -14.54 -8.10 12.98
CA ALA A 184 -15.62 -8.46 12.07
C ALA A 184 -16.56 -9.51 12.70
N GLU A 185 -17.83 -9.53 12.29
CA GLU A 185 -18.82 -10.49 12.81
C GLU A 185 -18.45 -11.96 12.50
N HIS A 186 -17.79 -12.19 11.35
CA HIS A 186 -17.37 -13.51 10.87
C HIS A 186 -15.90 -13.52 10.41
N PRO A 187 -14.94 -13.27 11.30
CA PRO A 187 -13.56 -13.01 10.91
C PRO A 187 -12.88 -14.26 10.34
N THR A 188 -13.22 -15.45 10.84
CA THR A 188 -12.71 -16.72 10.31
C THR A 188 -13.16 -16.98 8.88
N ILE A 189 -14.44 -16.74 8.57
CA ILE A 189 -15.00 -16.98 7.22
C ILE A 189 -14.42 -15.95 6.23
N ALA A 190 -14.30 -14.69 6.67
CA ALA A 190 -13.66 -13.65 5.85
C ALA A 190 -12.18 -13.97 5.57
N ALA A 191 -11.45 -14.52 6.56
CA ALA A 191 -10.08 -14.98 6.37
C ALA A 191 -10.00 -16.16 5.39
N ASP A 192 -10.91 -17.13 5.46
CA ASP A 192 -10.99 -18.25 4.52
C ASP A 192 -11.27 -17.75 3.09
N PHE A 193 -12.16 -16.76 2.92
CA PHE A 193 -12.42 -16.14 1.63
C PHE A 193 -11.19 -15.39 1.11
N LEU A 194 -10.49 -14.63 1.96
CA LEU A 194 -9.27 -13.94 1.57
C LEU A 194 -8.17 -14.93 1.12
N ALA A 195 -8.06 -16.08 1.77
CA ALA A 195 -7.15 -17.15 1.34
C ALA A 195 -7.54 -17.74 -0.04
N TYR A 196 -8.84 -17.87 -0.32
CA TYR A 196 -9.33 -18.27 -1.65
C TYR A 196 -9.10 -17.18 -2.71
N PHE A 197 -9.40 -15.92 -2.39
CA PHE A 197 -9.22 -14.76 -3.26
C PHE A 197 -7.77 -14.60 -3.70
N THR A 198 -6.82 -14.90 -2.81
CA THR A 198 -5.38 -14.77 -3.07
C THR A 198 -4.72 -16.08 -3.51
N ASN A 199 -5.48 -17.16 -3.76
CA ASN A 199 -4.93 -18.46 -4.20
C ASN A 199 -4.17 -18.36 -5.54
N PRO A 200 -3.39 -19.37 -5.97
CA PRO A 200 -2.61 -19.28 -7.20
C PRO A 200 -3.43 -18.94 -8.46
N GLU A 201 -4.59 -19.56 -8.64
CA GLU A 201 -5.45 -19.34 -9.81
C GLU A 201 -6.01 -17.91 -9.87
N ASN A 202 -6.43 -17.37 -8.73
CA ASN A 202 -6.99 -16.02 -8.66
C ASN A 202 -5.88 -14.95 -8.66
N ALA A 203 -4.72 -15.24 -8.09
CA ALA A 203 -3.55 -14.37 -8.18
C ALA A 203 -3.07 -14.21 -9.63
N GLU A 204 -3.15 -15.27 -10.45
CA GLU A 204 -2.85 -15.18 -11.89
C GLU A 204 -3.83 -14.24 -12.61
N LYS A 205 -5.12 -14.27 -12.25
CA LYS A 205 -6.12 -13.31 -12.79
C LYS A 205 -5.78 -11.88 -12.37
N LEU A 206 -5.42 -11.67 -11.10
CA LEU A 206 -5.04 -10.35 -10.56
C LEU A 206 -3.74 -9.80 -11.17
N ALA A 207 -2.86 -10.68 -11.68
CA ALA A 207 -1.63 -10.29 -12.36
C ALA A 207 -1.87 -9.40 -13.61
N THR A 208 -3.11 -9.38 -14.11
CA THR A 208 -3.56 -8.43 -15.15
C THR A 208 -3.35 -6.96 -14.74
N TYR A 209 -3.52 -6.65 -13.46
CA TYR A 209 -3.54 -5.28 -12.97
C TYR A 209 -2.35 -4.94 -12.08
N PHE A 210 -1.84 -5.93 -11.35
CA PHE A 210 -0.80 -5.73 -10.34
C PHE A 210 0.26 -6.83 -10.44
N PRO A 211 1.56 -6.51 -10.32
CA PRO A 211 2.58 -7.53 -10.18
C PRO A 211 2.24 -8.49 -9.02
N PRO A 212 2.19 -9.81 -9.25
CA PRO A 212 1.67 -10.74 -8.24
C PRO A 212 2.69 -10.92 -7.10
N PRO A 213 2.25 -10.97 -5.83
CA PRO A 213 3.14 -11.21 -4.69
C PRO A 213 3.63 -12.67 -4.59
N ARG A 214 3.09 -13.57 -5.43
CA ARG A 214 3.52 -14.97 -5.48
C ARG A 214 4.75 -15.08 -6.38
N GLU A 215 5.88 -15.51 -5.82
CA GLU A 215 7.14 -15.72 -6.56
C GLU A 215 6.95 -16.57 -7.83
N SER A 216 6.11 -17.60 -7.77
CA SER A 216 5.83 -18.48 -8.92
C SER A 216 5.17 -17.75 -10.10
N LEU A 217 4.53 -16.61 -9.84
CA LEU A 217 3.80 -15.81 -10.84
C LEU A 217 4.53 -14.49 -11.16
N LEU A 218 5.48 -14.05 -10.33
CA LEU A 218 6.27 -12.84 -10.56
C LEU A 218 7.39 -13.11 -11.58
N ASN A 219 6.99 -13.21 -12.84
CA ASN A 219 7.89 -13.45 -13.96
C ASN A 219 7.39 -12.77 -15.23
N ALA A 220 8.30 -12.55 -16.19
CA ALA A 220 8.00 -11.83 -17.43
C ALA A 220 6.88 -12.49 -18.26
N GLN A 221 6.77 -13.82 -18.25
CA GLN A 221 5.75 -14.54 -19.01
C GLN A 221 4.33 -14.24 -18.50
N THR A 222 4.12 -14.34 -17.19
CA THR A 222 2.82 -14.02 -16.56
C THR A 222 2.47 -12.55 -16.78
N LEU A 223 3.43 -11.64 -16.55
CA LEU A 223 3.22 -10.20 -16.71
C LEU A 223 2.98 -9.82 -18.18
N GLY A 224 3.62 -10.50 -19.13
CA GLY A 224 3.50 -10.24 -20.56
C GLY A 224 2.14 -10.66 -21.11
N ALA A 225 1.58 -11.75 -20.61
CA ALA A 225 0.22 -12.16 -20.94
C ALA A 225 -0.83 -11.10 -20.54
N ALA A 226 -0.57 -10.38 -19.44
CA ALA A 226 -1.38 -9.29 -18.94
C ALA A 226 -1.15 -7.94 -19.64
N ASN A 227 0.06 -7.70 -20.16
CA ASN A 227 0.51 -6.40 -20.64
C ASN A 227 1.06 -6.49 -22.07
N PRO A 228 0.19 -6.67 -23.10
CA PRO A 228 0.62 -6.98 -24.47
C PRO A 228 1.38 -5.83 -25.17
N LYS A 229 1.41 -4.63 -24.58
CA LYS A 229 2.18 -3.48 -25.08
C LYS A 229 3.65 -3.52 -24.65
N LEU A 230 4.02 -4.37 -23.70
CA LEU A 230 5.36 -4.46 -23.15
C LEU A 230 5.98 -5.80 -23.54
N SER A 231 7.25 -5.76 -23.91
CA SER A 231 8.03 -6.98 -24.13
C SER A 231 8.36 -7.67 -22.81
N GLU A 232 8.57 -9.00 -22.88
CA GLU A 232 9.04 -9.76 -21.71
C GLU A 232 10.36 -9.21 -21.16
N GLU A 233 11.24 -8.68 -22.01
CA GLU A 233 12.51 -8.06 -21.60
C GLU A 233 12.29 -6.80 -20.77
N GLN A 234 11.40 -5.90 -21.21
CA GLN A 234 11.03 -4.71 -20.45
C GLN A 234 10.39 -5.08 -19.10
N LEU A 235 9.51 -6.08 -19.10
CA LEU A 235 8.85 -6.54 -17.87
C LEU A 235 9.82 -7.17 -16.89
N GLN A 236 10.78 -7.95 -17.39
CA GLN A 236 11.84 -8.53 -16.58
C GLN A 236 12.69 -7.43 -15.93
N ALA A 237 13.19 -6.49 -16.74
CA ALA A 237 14.11 -5.44 -16.28
C ALA A 237 13.46 -4.41 -15.35
N VAL A 238 12.22 -4.01 -15.64
CA VAL A 238 11.55 -2.93 -14.91
C VAL A 238 10.73 -3.44 -13.73
N VAL A 239 9.99 -4.54 -13.90
CA VAL A 239 9.03 -5.01 -12.90
C VAL A 239 9.62 -6.13 -12.06
N VAL A 240 10.10 -7.22 -12.67
CA VAL A 240 10.58 -8.38 -11.92
C VAL A 240 11.82 -8.01 -11.11
N GLU A 241 12.84 -7.45 -11.78
CA GLU A 241 14.08 -7.02 -11.13
C GLU A 241 13.89 -5.80 -10.23
N GLY A 242 12.94 -4.93 -10.53
CA GLY A 242 12.61 -3.76 -9.70
C GLY A 242 11.83 -4.09 -8.43
N ILE A 243 11.21 -5.27 -8.34
CA ILE A 243 10.50 -5.76 -7.15
C ILE A 243 11.39 -6.66 -6.29
N GLN A 244 12.28 -7.44 -6.91
CA GLN A 244 13.21 -8.28 -6.16
C GLN A 244 14.06 -7.43 -5.23
N ASP A 245 14.21 -7.87 -3.98
CA ASP A 245 14.95 -7.15 -2.94
C ASP A 245 14.39 -5.74 -2.60
N ALA A 246 13.19 -5.42 -3.08
CA ALA A 246 12.53 -4.17 -2.72
C ALA A 246 12.19 -4.15 -1.22
N VAL A 247 12.45 -3.02 -0.60
CA VAL A 247 12.11 -2.79 0.80
C VAL A 247 10.77 -2.08 0.90
N THR A 248 9.98 -2.48 1.88
CA THR A 248 8.72 -1.80 2.20
C THR A 248 9.03 -0.49 2.90
N LYS A 249 8.22 0.53 2.64
CA LYS A 249 8.37 1.83 3.30
C LYS A 249 8.32 1.69 4.83
N PRO A 250 9.07 2.52 5.58
CA PRO A 250 8.92 2.61 7.01
C PRO A 250 7.45 2.84 7.38
N THR A 251 6.95 2.03 8.32
CA THR A 251 5.60 2.21 8.87
C THR A 251 5.71 2.82 10.25
N HIS A 252 4.68 3.58 10.65
CA HIS A 252 4.60 4.16 11.98
C HIS A 252 3.16 4.09 12.48
N ALA A 253 2.95 3.88 13.78
CA ALA A 253 1.59 3.83 14.34
C ALA A 253 0.81 5.13 14.10
N ASN A 254 1.52 6.26 14.20
CA ASN A 254 1.00 7.61 13.93
C ASN A 254 1.17 8.06 12.46
N PHE A 255 1.36 7.14 11.51
CA PHE A 255 1.73 7.47 10.12
C PHE A 255 0.83 8.54 9.49
N ALA A 256 -0.49 8.43 9.64
CA ALA A 256 -1.43 9.43 9.12
C ALA A 256 -1.12 10.84 9.65
N LYS A 257 -0.99 10.98 10.97
CA LYS A 257 -0.69 12.27 11.59
C LYS A 257 0.68 12.81 11.19
N LEU A 258 1.68 11.94 11.11
CA LEU A 258 3.02 12.31 10.64
C LEU A 258 2.98 12.81 9.19
N GLN A 259 2.26 12.11 8.31
CA GLN A 259 2.14 12.46 6.90
C GLN A 259 1.57 13.86 6.70
N ASP A 260 0.49 14.22 7.41
CA ASP A 260 -0.08 15.57 7.30
C ASP A 260 0.89 16.67 7.71
N VAL A 261 1.53 16.45 8.86
CA VAL A 261 2.41 17.44 9.46
C VAL A 261 3.66 17.61 8.60
N VAL A 262 4.30 16.50 8.20
CA VAL A 262 5.43 16.53 7.27
C VAL A 262 5.05 17.26 5.99
N ARG A 263 3.91 16.94 5.37
CA ARG A 263 3.48 17.59 4.14
C ARG A 263 3.34 19.11 4.31
N ALA A 264 2.72 19.54 5.39
CA ALA A 264 2.53 20.97 5.67
C ALA A 264 3.85 21.71 5.91
N GLU A 265 4.83 21.08 6.58
CA GLU A 265 6.16 21.68 6.79
C GLU A 265 6.94 21.77 5.47
N LEU A 266 6.92 20.69 4.68
CA LEU A 266 7.63 20.63 3.40
C LEU A 266 7.05 21.59 2.34
N ASP A 267 5.85 22.15 2.53
CA ASP A 267 5.30 23.16 1.61
C ASP A 267 6.22 24.39 1.48
N ALA A 268 7.01 24.69 2.51
CA ALA A 268 7.98 25.80 2.48
C ALA A 268 9.11 25.60 1.44
N LEU A 269 9.39 24.36 1.04
CA LEU A 269 10.38 24.06 -0.01
C LEU A 269 9.93 24.51 -1.39
N TRP A 270 8.63 24.76 -1.61
CA TRP A 270 8.10 25.09 -2.93
C TRP A 270 8.22 26.57 -3.28
N THR A 271 9.28 27.20 -2.82
CA THR A 271 9.69 28.57 -3.18
C THR A 271 11.14 28.58 -3.64
N ALA A 272 11.48 29.44 -4.60
CA ALA A 272 12.80 29.42 -5.26
C ALA A 272 13.96 29.78 -4.31
N ASP A 273 13.67 30.51 -3.24
CA ASP A 273 14.62 30.98 -2.22
C ASP A 273 14.50 30.22 -0.89
N ALA A 274 13.83 29.06 -0.88
CA ALA A 274 13.71 28.24 0.31
C ALA A 274 15.09 27.82 0.85
N ASP A 275 15.25 27.90 2.17
CA ASP A 275 16.38 27.33 2.88
C ASP A 275 16.04 25.87 3.24
N VAL A 276 16.54 24.93 2.42
CA VAL A 276 16.21 23.51 2.54
C VAL A 276 16.58 22.97 3.92
N GLU A 277 17.78 23.28 4.42
CA GLU A 277 18.23 22.81 5.74
C GLU A 277 17.31 23.32 6.85
N ALA A 278 16.99 24.61 6.85
CA ALA A 278 16.12 25.20 7.86
C ALA A 278 14.72 24.58 7.85
N VAL A 279 14.13 24.33 6.67
CA VAL A 279 12.81 23.68 6.57
C VAL A 279 12.84 22.26 7.12
N LEU A 280 13.93 21.51 6.90
CA LEU A 280 14.07 20.14 7.42
C LEU A 280 14.32 20.13 8.92
N GLU A 281 15.05 21.11 9.46
CA GLU A 281 15.19 21.33 10.90
C GLU A 281 13.83 21.60 11.56
N ASP A 282 13.04 22.52 10.99
CA ASP A 282 11.69 22.84 11.45
C ASP A 282 10.78 21.60 11.37
N THR A 283 10.85 20.84 10.27
CA THR A 283 10.12 19.58 10.10
C THR A 283 10.44 18.61 11.25
N CYS A 284 11.72 18.40 11.57
CA CYS A 284 12.09 17.53 12.68
C CYS A 284 11.60 18.04 14.03
N ALA A 285 11.70 19.35 14.28
CA ALA A 285 11.19 19.94 15.51
C ALA A 285 9.68 19.72 15.68
N THR A 286 8.90 19.83 14.59
CA THR A 286 7.45 19.64 14.61
C THR A 286 7.06 18.18 14.78
N ILE A 287 7.74 17.23 14.13
CA ILE A 287 7.32 15.81 14.15
C ILE A 287 7.86 15.02 15.34
N THR A 288 8.94 15.45 15.99
CA THR A 288 9.56 14.71 17.12
C THR A 288 8.53 14.31 18.20
N PRO A 289 7.62 15.18 18.67
CA PRO A 289 6.61 14.79 19.65
C PRO A 289 5.59 13.73 19.15
N LEU A 290 5.50 13.51 17.84
CA LEU A 290 4.61 12.53 17.22
C LEU A 290 5.27 11.16 17.03
N LEU A 291 6.60 11.10 17.12
CA LEU A 291 7.41 9.89 17.06
C LEU A 291 7.54 9.21 18.44
N GLU A 292 7.36 9.98 19.52
CA GLU A 292 7.40 9.49 20.90
C GLU A 292 6.10 8.77 21.36
N GLY A 293 5.10 8.63 20.47
CA GLY A 293 3.73 8.22 20.78
C GLY A 293 3.30 6.86 20.22
#